data_AF-A0A662PYV4-F1
#
_entry.id   AF-A0A662PYV4-F1
#
_cell.length_a   1.000
_cell.length_b   1.000
_cell.length_c   1.000
_cell.angle_alpha   90.00
_cell.angle_beta   90.00
_cell.angle_gamma   90.00
#
_symmetry.space_group_name_H-M   'P 1'
#
loop_
_entity.id
_entity.type
_entity.pdbx_description
1 polymer ?
#
loop_
_entity_poly.entity_id
_entity_poly.type
_entity_poly.pdbx_seq_one_letter_code
_entity_poly.pdbx_strand_id
1 'polypeptide(L)'
;MILEDPMFTDNVVKYIKDSRLSAEKAVEKASKEIMEMFEAMESEYFRSRADDIKDLRNRIINNLRGRRQSLGLDLKEPSIVFARELLPSDTARMDKKKVLAFVTEIGGITSHAAIVARALRIPAVVSVKDLMKNVKSGAMAIVDGYKGLVIIEPDEEVLREYSQKK
;
A
#
# COMPACT_ATOMS: atom_id res chain seq x y z
N MET A 1 -9.49 -9.95 16.61
CA MET A 1 -8.86 -9.68 15.29
C MET A 1 -8.41 -11.01 14.65
N ILE A 2 -8.18 -11.11 13.33
CA ILE A 2 -7.71 -12.37 12.67
C ILE A 2 -6.44 -12.94 13.32
N LEU A 3 -5.53 -12.07 13.80
CA LEU A 3 -4.32 -12.49 14.52
C LEU A 3 -4.59 -13.13 15.89
N GLU A 4 -5.76 -12.86 16.47
CA GLU A 4 -6.21 -13.42 17.75
C GLU A 4 -7.22 -14.54 17.52
N ASP A 5 -7.56 -14.84 16.26
CA ASP A 5 -8.48 -15.91 15.91
C ASP A 5 -7.77 -17.26 16.12
N PRO A 6 -8.23 -18.09 17.07
CA PRO A 6 -7.67 -19.41 17.29
C PRO A 6 -7.71 -20.25 16.01
N MET A 7 -8.74 -20.09 15.18
CA MET A 7 -8.88 -20.86 13.95
C MET A 7 -7.73 -20.59 12.97
N PHE A 8 -7.29 -19.33 12.84
CA PHE A 8 -6.14 -18.99 12.00
C PHE A 8 -4.84 -19.52 12.60
N THR A 9 -4.59 -19.24 13.88
CA THR A 9 -3.33 -19.60 14.55
C THR A 9 -3.15 -21.11 14.68
N ASP A 10 -4.22 -21.84 15.02
CA ASP A 10 -4.22 -23.31 15.11
C ASP A 10 -4.00 -23.95 13.74
N ASN A 11 -4.61 -23.42 12.67
CA ASN A 11 -4.38 -23.91 11.31
C ASN A 11 -2.92 -23.71 10.88
N VAL A 12 -2.31 -22.56 11.18
CA VAL A 12 -0.87 -22.33 10.92
C VAL A 12 -0.02 -23.35 11.67
N VAL A 13 -0.26 -23.55 12.97
CA VAL A 13 0.47 -24.53 13.79
C VAL A 13 0.29 -25.95 13.25
N LYS A 14 -0.93 -26.32 12.85
CA LYS A 14 -1.26 -27.61 12.27
C LYS A 14 -0.51 -27.84 10.96
N TYR A 15 -0.46 -26.85 10.07
CA TYR A 15 0.29 -26.96 8.81
C TYR A 15 1.79 -27.11 9.02
N ILE A 16 2.36 -26.48 10.04
CA ILE A 16 3.77 -26.67 10.42
C ILE A 16 3.99 -28.09 10.95
N LYS A 17 3.17 -28.52 11.92
CA LYS A 17 3.36 -29.81 12.59
C LYS A 17 3.04 -31.00 11.69
N ASP A 18 1.87 -31.01 11.08
CA ASP A 18 1.33 -32.19 10.40
C ASP A 18 1.80 -32.25 8.94
N SER A 19 1.80 -31.11 8.26
CA SER A 19 2.19 -31.01 6.84
C SER A 19 3.67 -30.67 6.63
N ARG A 20 4.45 -30.48 7.71
CA ARG A 20 5.88 -30.13 7.67
C ARG A 20 6.20 -28.92 6.79
N LEU A 21 5.28 -27.95 6.72
CA LEU A 21 5.50 -26.71 5.98
C LEU A 21 6.41 -25.77 6.79
N SER A 22 7.19 -24.94 6.08
CA SER A 22 7.85 -23.81 6.73
C SER A 22 6.81 -22.84 7.28
N ALA A 23 7.20 -22.02 8.28
CA ALA A 23 6.29 -21.07 8.89
C ALA A 23 5.68 -20.11 7.85
N GLU A 24 6.45 -19.66 6.86
CA GLU A 24 5.96 -18.79 5.78
C GLU A 24 4.92 -19.49 4.91
N LYS A 25 5.17 -20.75 4.51
CA LYS A 25 4.23 -21.53 3.70
C LYS A 25 2.94 -21.85 4.47
N ALA A 26 3.05 -22.12 5.76
CA ALA A 26 1.90 -22.35 6.62
C ALA A 26 1.00 -21.10 6.73
N VAL A 27 1.60 -19.94 6.96
CA VAL A 27 0.89 -18.64 6.98
C VAL A 27 0.27 -18.32 5.62
N GLU A 28 1.01 -18.54 4.52
CA GLU A 28 0.51 -18.33 3.17
C GLU A 28 -0.71 -19.20 2.87
N LYS A 29 -0.67 -20.48 3.24
CA LYS A 29 -1.77 -21.41 3.07
C LYS A 29 -3.00 -21.02 3.90
N ALA A 30 -2.84 -20.83 5.20
CA ALA A 30 -3.94 -20.47 6.09
C ALA A 30 -4.61 -19.14 5.68
N SER A 31 -3.80 -18.15 5.27
CA SER A 31 -4.33 -16.87 4.79
C SER A 31 -5.07 -17.02 3.47
N LYS A 32 -4.57 -17.88 2.56
CA LYS A 32 -5.20 -18.13 1.26
C LYS A 32 -6.59 -18.74 1.40
N GLU A 33 -6.75 -19.72 2.29
CA GLU A 33 -8.05 -20.34 2.55
C GLU A 33 -9.08 -19.32 3.08
N ILE A 34 -8.66 -18.40 3.95
CA ILE A 34 -9.53 -17.32 4.45
C ILE A 34 -9.88 -16.32 3.35
N MET A 35 -8.91 -15.94 2.50
CA MET A 35 -9.17 -15.03 1.37
C MET A 35 -10.16 -15.65 0.38
N GLU A 36 -9.98 -16.93 0.03
CA GLU A 36 -10.89 -17.65 -0.88
C GLU A 36 -12.32 -17.71 -0.34
N MET A 37 -12.48 -17.90 0.98
CA MET A 37 -13.80 -17.82 1.63
C MET A 37 -14.44 -16.44 1.50
N PHE A 38 -13.68 -15.35 1.64
CA PHE A 38 -14.20 -13.99 1.49
C PHE A 38 -14.48 -13.61 0.04
N GLU A 39 -13.62 -14.03 -0.89
CA GLU A 39 -13.80 -13.80 -2.33
C GLU A 39 -15.06 -14.50 -2.86
N ALA A 40 -15.37 -15.70 -2.37
CA ALA A 40 -16.57 -16.45 -2.73
C ALA A 40 -17.89 -15.79 -2.29
N MET A 41 -17.86 -14.79 -1.39
CA MET A 41 -19.05 -14.09 -0.91
C MET A 41 -19.47 -12.89 -1.78
N GLU A 42 -18.76 -12.62 -2.89
CA GLU A 42 -19.01 -11.63 -3.98
C GLU A 42 -19.36 -10.17 -3.60
N SER A 43 -19.44 -9.80 -2.32
CA SER A 43 -19.69 -8.43 -1.86
C SER A 43 -18.43 -7.57 -1.85
N GLU A 44 -18.56 -6.30 -2.21
CA GLU A 44 -17.49 -5.29 -2.15
C GLU A 44 -16.90 -5.17 -0.73
N TYR A 45 -17.73 -5.33 0.31
CA TYR A 45 -17.28 -5.36 1.70
C TYR A 45 -16.32 -6.52 1.99
N PHE A 46 -16.63 -7.72 1.48
CA PHE A 46 -15.78 -8.90 1.69
C PHE A 46 -14.52 -8.89 0.84
N ARG A 47 -14.56 -8.25 -0.35
CA ARG A 47 -13.34 -7.99 -1.14
C ARG A 47 -12.34 -7.12 -0.38
N SER A 48 -12.78 -6.03 0.25
CA SER A 48 -11.91 -5.21 1.10
C SER A 48 -11.32 -6.01 2.28
N ARG A 49 -12.05 -7.00 2.82
CA ARG A 49 -11.54 -7.89 3.88
C ARG A 49 -10.46 -8.83 3.38
N ALA A 50 -10.57 -9.34 2.15
CA ALA A 50 -9.53 -10.16 1.54
C ALA A 50 -8.22 -9.37 1.40
N ASP A 51 -8.29 -8.08 1.02
CA ASP A 51 -7.13 -7.20 0.93
C ASP A 51 -6.48 -6.95 2.31
N ASP A 52 -7.29 -6.80 3.38
CA ASP A 52 -6.77 -6.70 4.75
C ASP A 52 -6.01 -7.98 5.18
N ILE A 53 -6.55 -9.15 4.84
CA ILE A 53 -5.91 -10.45 5.11
C ILE A 53 -4.59 -10.57 4.35
N LYS A 54 -4.57 -10.13 3.09
CA LYS A 54 -3.39 -10.13 2.24
C LYS A 54 -2.28 -9.24 2.81
N ASP A 55 -2.62 -8.04 3.30
CA ASP A 55 -1.69 -7.15 3.99
C ASP A 55 -1.12 -7.82 5.24
N LEU A 56 -2.00 -8.40 6.07
CA LEU A 56 -1.61 -9.11 7.28
C LEU A 56 -0.65 -10.27 7.00
N ARG A 57 -1.00 -11.14 6.03
CA ARG A 57 -0.16 -12.26 5.59
C ARG A 57 1.24 -11.80 5.20
N ASN A 58 1.32 -10.77 4.35
CA ASN A 58 2.60 -10.23 3.88
C ASN A 58 3.45 -9.73 5.05
N ARG A 59 2.83 -9.08 6.04
CA ARG A 59 3.50 -8.58 7.24
C ARG A 59 4.03 -9.71 8.13
N ILE A 60 3.24 -10.76 8.37
CA ILE A 60 3.69 -11.93 9.13
C ILE A 60 4.88 -12.60 8.43
N ILE A 61 4.78 -12.86 7.12
CA ILE A 61 5.85 -13.50 6.34
C ILE A 61 7.14 -12.66 6.36
N ASN A 62 7.04 -11.34 6.25
CA ASN A 62 8.21 -10.46 6.32
C ASN A 62 8.89 -10.54 7.69
N ASN A 63 8.11 -10.54 8.77
CA ASN A 63 8.64 -10.73 10.12
C ASN A 63 9.33 -12.09 10.29
N LEU A 64 8.71 -13.18 9.80
CA LEU A 64 9.29 -14.53 9.85
C LEU A 64 10.63 -14.63 9.10
N ARG A 65 10.76 -13.92 7.97
CA ARG A 65 11.99 -13.86 7.18
C ARG A 65 13.09 -12.99 7.81
N GLY A 66 12.85 -12.41 8.99
CA GLY A 66 13.76 -11.43 9.60
C GLY A 66 13.91 -10.15 8.78
N ARG A 67 13.10 -9.97 7.73
CA ARG A 67 13.05 -8.73 6.97
C ARG A 67 12.25 -7.76 7.82
N ARG A 68 12.94 -6.94 8.63
CA ARG A 68 12.35 -5.66 9.05
C ARG A 68 11.83 -5.06 7.77
N GLN A 69 10.52 -4.87 7.69
CA GLN A 69 9.86 -4.34 6.52
C GLN A 69 10.35 -2.90 6.35
N SER A 70 11.53 -2.75 5.73
CA SER A 70 12.13 -1.50 5.30
C SER A 70 11.43 -1.14 3.99
N LEU A 71 10.13 -0.94 4.08
CA LEU A 71 9.53 -0.02 3.15
C LEU A 71 10.26 1.30 3.44
N GLY A 72 10.83 1.93 2.42
CA GLY A 72 11.57 3.19 2.52
C GLY A 72 10.67 4.38 2.91
N LEU A 73 9.86 4.19 3.94
CA LEU A 73 8.85 5.11 4.48
C LEU A 73 9.46 6.07 5.51
N ASP A 74 10.73 5.85 5.86
CA ASP A 74 11.50 6.78 6.65
C ASP A 74 11.94 7.94 5.75
N LEU A 75 10.95 8.78 5.41
CA LEU A 75 11.13 9.95 4.58
C LEU A 75 12.15 10.87 5.28
N LYS A 76 13.30 11.09 4.65
CA LYS A 76 14.32 11.98 5.21
C LYS A 76 13.87 13.44 5.11
N GLU A 77 13.22 13.77 4.00
CA GLU A 77 12.74 15.10 3.63
C GLU A 77 11.30 15.06 3.10
N PRO A 78 10.61 16.22 3.01
CA PRO A 78 9.30 16.30 2.39
C PRO A 78 9.32 15.73 0.96
N SER A 79 8.50 14.71 0.69
CA SER A 79 8.57 13.93 -0.56
C SER A 79 7.19 13.56 -1.10
N ILE A 80 7.10 13.36 -2.41
CA ILE A 80 5.94 12.75 -3.07
C ILE A 80 6.12 11.23 -3.03
N VAL A 81 5.09 10.52 -2.57
CA VAL A 81 5.14 9.05 -2.44
C VAL A 81 4.48 8.41 -3.66
N PHE A 82 5.32 7.75 -4.45
CA PHE A 82 4.91 6.91 -5.58
C PHE A 82 4.87 5.45 -5.15
N ALA A 83 3.74 4.78 -5.40
CA ALA A 83 3.59 3.37 -5.08
C ALA A 83 2.70 2.66 -6.10
N ARG A 84 2.84 1.34 -6.24
CA ARG A 84 1.87 0.57 -7.01
C ARG A 84 0.49 0.61 -6.35
N GLU A 85 0.47 0.41 -5.05
CA GLU A 85 -0.70 0.44 -4.19
C GLU A 85 -0.21 0.80 -2.78
N LEU A 86 -1.02 1.52 -2.01
CA LEU A 86 -0.75 1.80 -0.59
C LEU A 86 -1.73 1.05 0.28
N LEU A 87 -1.21 0.20 1.16
CA LEU A 87 -1.99 -0.54 2.13
C LEU A 87 -2.18 0.29 3.41
N PRO A 88 -3.19 -0.03 4.25
CA PRO A 88 -3.36 0.64 5.54
C PRO A 88 -2.11 0.51 6.42
N SER A 89 -1.42 -0.64 6.40
CA SER A 89 -0.17 -0.81 7.15
C SER A 89 0.96 0.11 6.67
N ASP A 90 1.03 0.43 5.37
CA ASP A 90 2.05 1.32 4.81
C ASP A 90 1.85 2.74 5.33
N THR A 91 0.65 3.28 5.14
CA THR A 91 0.32 4.67 5.53
C THR A 91 0.33 4.88 7.04
N ALA A 92 0.12 3.82 7.85
CA ALA A 92 0.22 3.88 9.30
C ALA A 92 1.67 4.06 9.79
N ARG A 93 2.67 3.61 9.03
CA ARG A 93 4.09 3.65 9.42
C ARG A 93 4.85 4.86 8.87
N MET A 94 4.26 5.59 7.91
CA MET A 94 4.86 6.79 7.32
C MET A 94 4.81 8.00 8.28
N ASP A 95 5.85 8.83 8.24
CA ASP A 95 5.77 10.18 8.79
C ASP A 95 4.92 11.08 7.87
N LYS A 96 3.65 11.19 8.22
CA LYS A 96 2.64 11.93 7.45
C LYS A 96 2.97 13.41 7.28
N LYS A 97 3.82 13.99 8.15
CA LYS A 97 4.24 15.39 8.04
C LYS A 97 5.20 15.63 6.88
N LYS A 98 5.85 14.59 6.39
CA LYS A 98 6.82 14.65 5.28
C LYS A 98 6.22 14.19 3.96
N VAL A 99 4.94 13.80 3.93
CA VAL A 99 4.29 13.42 2.67
C VAL A 99 3.69 14.67 2.03
N LEU A 100 4.17 15.02 0.83
CA LEU A 100 3.66 16.14 0.04
C LEU A 100 2.46 15.74 -0.83
N ALA A 101 2.46 14.51 -1.35
CA ALA A 101 1.38 13.96 -2.16
C ALA A 101 1.48 12.43 -2.25
N PHE A 102 0.38 11.78 -2.63
CA PHE A 102 0.35 10.37 -2.99
C PHE A 102 0.04 10.16 -4.46
N VAL A 103 0.80 9.27 -5.11
CA VAL A 103 0.52 8.83 -6.47
C VAL A 103 0.52 7.30 -6.52
N THR A 104 -0.59 6.69 -6.96
CA THR A 104 -0.68 5.23 -7.04
C THR A 104 -1.08 4.70 -8.41
N GLU A 105 -0.51 3.54 -8.78
CA GLU A 105 -0.83 2.84 -10.03
C GLU A 105 -2.19 2.15 -9.97
N ILE A 106 -2.53 1.61 -8.80
CA ILE A 106 -3.77 0.90 -8.50
C ILE A 106 -4.50 1.65 -7.38
N GLY A 107 -5.83 1.60 -7.41
CA GLY A 107 -6.70 2.14 -6.37
C GLY A 107 -7.68 3.18 -6.90
N GLY A 108 -8.86 3.26 -6.27
CA GLY A 108 -9.91 4.22 -6.61
C GLY A 108 -9.99 5.40 -5.63
N ILE A 109 -11.03 6.21 -5.78
CA ILE A 109 -11.31 7.38 -4.92
C ILE A 109 -11.58 7.01 -3.45
N THR A 110 -11.93 5.74 -3.21
CA THR A 110 -12.19 5.11 -1.91
C THR A 110 -11.00 4.30 -1.41
N SER A 111 -9.86 4.32 -2.13
CA SER A 111 -8.65 3.63 -1.69
C SER A 111 -8.03 4.28 -0.44
N HIS A 112 -7.22 3.51 0.27
CA HIS A 112 -6.46 3.98 1.41
C HIS A 112 -5.63 5.23 1.11
N ALA A 113 -4.96 5.26 -0.05
CA ALA A 113 -4.19 6.43 -0.49
C ALA A 113 -5.06 7.69 -0.59
N ALA A 114 -6.22 7.59 -1.24
CA ALA A 114 -7.14 8.72 -1.43
C ALA A 114 -7.78 9.20 -0.12
N ILE A 115 -8.14 8.26 0.77
CA ILE A 115 -8.72 8.56 2.08
C ILE A 115 -7.69 9.27 2.97
N VAL A 116 -6.47 8.74 3.04
CA VAL A 116 -5.39 9.30 3.85
C VAL A 116 -4.97 10.67 3.33
N ALA A 117 -4.86 10.84 2.01
CA ALA A 117 -4.59 12.13 1.37
C ALA A 117 -5.59 13.21 1.76
N ARG A 118 -6.90 12.90 1.68
CA ARG A 118 -7.98 13.83 2.09
C ARG A 118 -7.87 14.21 3.55
N ALA A 119 -7.63 13.24 4.43
CA ALA A 119 -7.47 13.50 5.87
C ALA A 119 -6.27 14.41 6.15
N LEU A 120 -5.19 14.26 5.38
CA LEU A 120 -3.98 15.08 5.47
C LEU A 120 -4.06 16.41 4.69
N ARG A 121 -5.12 16.62 3.91
CA ARG A 121 -5.30 17.78 3.01
C ARG A 121 -4.14 17.96 2.03
N ILE A 122 -3.61 16.85 1.53
CA ILE A 122 -2.58 16.82 0.48
C ILE A 122 -3.18 16.28 -0.82
N PRO A 123 -2.63 16.65 -1.99
CA PRO A 123 -3.09 16.10 -3.26
C PRO A 123 -2.82 14.60 -3.37
N ALA A 124 -3.71 13.90 -4.08
CA ALA A 124 -3.51 12.52 -4.47
C ALA A 124 -4.04 12.24 -5.86
N VAL A 125 -3.29 11.46 -6.63
CA VAL A 125 -3.68 10.96 -7.95
C VAL A 125 -3.56 9.44 -7.92
N VAL A 126 -4.68 8.76 -8.14
CA VAL A 126 -4.76 7.29 -8.07
C VAL A 126 -5.11 6.72 -9.46
N SER A 127 -4.85 5.43 -9.67
CA SER A 127 -5.06 4.75 -10.96
C SER A 127 -4.17 5.29 -12.11
N VAL A 128 -2.93 5.69 -11.82
CA VAL A 128 -1.97 6.16 -12.83
C VAL A 128 -1.31 4.99 -13.53
N LYS A 129 -1.64 4.75 -14.80
CA LYS A 129 -1.08 3.62 -15.57
C LYS A 129 0.44 3.71 -15.72
N ASP A 130 1.10 2.55 -15.62
CA ASP A 130 2.55 2.38 -15.83
C ASP A 130 3.42 3.28 -14.92
N LEU A 131 2.88 3.73 -13.79
CA LEU A 131 3.56 4.65 -12.88
C LEU A 131 4.94 4.14 -12.46
N MET A 132 5.00 2.88 -12.04
CA MET A 132 6.23 2.27 -11.52
C MET A 132 7.31 2.07 -12.59
N LYS A 133 6.96 2.14 -13.88
CA LYS A 133 7.92 2.07 -14.98
C LYS A 133 8.52 3.43 -15.34
N ASN A 134 7.81 4.50 -15.02
CA ASN A 134 8.13 5.86 -15.47
C ASN A 134 8.73 6.74 -14.36
N VAL A 135 8.70 6.31 -13.11
CA VAL A 135 9.24 7.08 -11.98
C VAL A 135 10.50 6.45 -11.41
N LYS A 136 11.48 7.29 -11.08
CA LYS A 136 12.68 6.91 -10.33
C LYS A 136 12.72 7.64 -9.00
N SER A 137 13.19 6.96 -7.95
CA SER A 137 13.40 7.60 -6.65
C SER A 137 14.39 8.75 -6.77
N GLY A 138 14.03 9.90 -6.18
CA GLY A 138 14.82 11.13 -6.26
C GLY A 138 14.51 12.01 -7.48
N ALA A 139 13.67 11.56 -8.41
CA ALA A 139 13.20 12.41 -9.50
C ALA A 139 12.28 13.52 -8.97
N MET A 140 12.39 14.71 -9.55
CA MET A 140 11.46 15.80 -9.28
C MET A 140 10.12 15.52 -9.96
N ALA A 141 9.02 15.84 -9.26
CA ALA A 141 7.68 15.67 -9.82
C ALA A 141 6.72 16.75 -9.32
N ILE A 142 5.72 17.04 -10.13
CA ILE A 142 4.57 17.89 -9.79
C ILE A 142 3.33 17.00 -9.75
N VAL A 143 2.49 17.20 -8.74
CA VAL A 143 1.20 16.51 -8.60
C VAL A 143 0.09 17.55 -8.58
N ASP A 144 -0.75 17.54 -9.61
CA ASP A 144 -1.96 18.35 -9.69
C ASP A 144 -3.17 17.48 -9.33
N GLY A 145 -3.61 17.59 -8.07
CA GLY A 145 -4.77 16.86 -7.57
C GLY A 145 -6.12 17.36 -8.12
N TYR A 146 -6.18 18.55 -8.70
CA TYR A 146 -7.41 19.09 -9.30
C TYR A 146 -7.64 18.54 -10.70
N LYS A 147 -6.59 18.50 -11.52
CA LYS A 147 -6.63 17.94 -12.87
C LYS A 147 -6.39 16.43 -12.91
N GLY A 148 -5.93 15.83 -11.82
CA GLY A 148 -5.54 14.43 -11.77
C GLY A 148 -4.28 14.15 -12.60
N LEU A 149 -3.35 15.11 -12.66
CA LEU A 149 -2.14 15.03 -13.48
C LEU A 149 -0.90 14.85 -12.61
N VAL A 150 0.04 14.06 -13.10
CA VAL A 150 1.38 13.94 -12.52
C VAL A 150 2.40 14.20 -13.61
N ILE A 151 3.33 15.13 -13.34
CA ILE A 151 4.39 15.51 -14.27
C ILE A 151 5.71 15.09 -13.63
N ILE A 152 6.41 14.16 -14.28
CA ILE A 152 7.71 13.65 -13.83
C ILE A 152 8.80 14.39 -14.60
N GLU A 153 9.84 14.83 -13.89
CA GLU A 153 10.95 15.61 -14.45
C GLU A 153 10.47 16.81 -15.30
N PRO A 154 9.65 17.71 -14.72
CA PRO A 154 9.15 18.88 -15.44
C PRO A 154 10.30 19.80 -15.85
N ASP A 155 10.15 20.44 -17.01
CA ASP A 155 11.06 21.51 -17.42
C ASP A 155 10.85 22.78 -16.58
N GLU A 156 11.76 23.75 -16.75
CA GLU A 156 11.70 25.00 -15.99
C GLU A 156 10.44 25.84 -16.26
N GLU A 157 9.89 25.76 -17.47
CA GLU A 157 8.70 26.55 -17.83
C GLU A 157 7.48 26.03 -17.08
N VAL A 158 7.29 24.71 -17.07
CA VAL A 158 6.26 24.03 -16.30
C VAL A 158 6.45 24.27 -14.79
N LEU A 159 7.67 24.19 -14.28
CA LEU A 159 7.95 24.49 -12.87
C LEU A 159 7.55 25.92 -12.49
N ARG A 160 7.86 26.91 -13.35
CA ARG A 160 7.48 28.31 -13.13
C ARG A 160 5.97 28.49 -13.14
N GLU A 161 5.26 27.86 -14.08
CA GLU A 161 3.81 27.93 -14.17
C GLU A 161 3.13 27.37 -12.91
N TYR A 162 3.53 26.17 -12.47
CA TYR A 162 2.95 25.53 -11.29
C TYR A 162 3.37 26.20 -9.98
N SER A 163 4.54 26.83 -9.91
CA SER A 163 4.94 27.59 -8.72
C SER A 163 4.06 28.82 -8.46
N GLN A 164 3.39 29.35 -9.50
CA GLN A 164 2.45 30.47 -9.39
C GLN A 164 1.02 30.02 -9.05
N LYS A 165 0.70 28.74 -9.28
CA LYS A 165 -0.60 28.14 -8.98
C LYS A 165 -0.52 27.42 -7.63
N LYS A 166 -0.99 28.07 -6.56
CA LYS A 166 -1.14 27.44 -5.23
C LYS A 166 -2.46 26.70 -5.10
#